data_AF-A0A0D7AY97-F1
#
_entry.id   AF-A0A0D7AY97-F1
#
_cell.length_a   1.000
_cell.length_b   1.000
_cell.length_c   1.000
_cell.angle_alpha   90.00
_cell.angle_beta   90.00
_cell.angle_gamma   90.00
#
_symmetry.space_group_name_H-M   'P 1'
#
loop_
_entity.id
_entity.type
_entity.pdbx_description
1 polymer ?
#
loop_
_entity_poly.entity_id
_entity_poly.type
_entity_poly.pdbx_seq_one_letter_code
_entity_poly.pdbx_strand_id
1 'polypeptide(L)'
;MSAESTSDGSDTEWESDWEIGWPSDADLDSIDITTTVHSSQAPGSHARRYELKKRKIEAKKTHSAFVVYENERLLMRISRLVEGFDRFPNEILLEIYKYLEPIDLLRLEEVNRRSEGLLETRSMDVDVAWGCARANSRDMPGPFPGMSEQTWANLNFVFMCDFCHIHPVRDIDKYVKLELQCRICEYCIDTHSYTIDELGALRHVAESCGWWKYTLDDRLDVYFVPVIGKWYLYNSPSPTRARIVYRNLVLWNDVFELKKRLLAVPGHERARTLRNYKDEKNALVAHAHRTRLWKDEYIRDQELALQEIIETNLIERGYERELEWTALPHQVRHIPDEVIDNSMYYYRRGMIPSYGRICWERVAKRTMLLAKDARKRIDDLIAMEARASQMVE
;
A
#
# COMPACT_ATOMS: atom_id res chain seq x y z
N MET A 1 60.28 24.94 15.98
CA MET A 1 59.71 23.79 16.70
C MET A 1 58.48 23.38 15.93
N SER A 2 58.62 22.40 15.05
CA SER A 2 57.55 21.92 14.18
C SER A 2 56.92 20.70 14.85
N ALA A 3 55.60 20.71 15.00
CA ALA A 3 54.85 19.59 15.55
C ALA A 3 54.08 18.91 14.40
N GLU A 4 54.57 17.76 13.97
CA GLU A 4 53.85 16.88 13.05
C GLU A 4 52.80 16.09 13.85
N SER A 5 51.54 16.19 13.46
CA SER A 5 50.45 15.41 14.03
C SER A 5 50.04 14.30 13.06
N THR A 6 50.54 13.09 13.28
CA THR A 6 50.12 11.89 12.56
C THR A 6 48.70 11.50 12.98
N SER A 7 47.73 11.65 12.08
CA SER A 7 46.39 11.08 12.25
C SER A 7 46.38 9.64 11.77
N ASP A 8 46.24 8.70 12.70
CA ASP A 8 46.14 7.28 12.41
C ASP A 8 44.76 6.97 11.81
N GLY A 9 44.73 6.47 10.56
CA GLY A 9 43.50 6.15 9.84
C GLY A 9 43.20 4.67 9.92
N SER A 10 42.36 4.25 10.88
CA SER A 10 41.91 2.86 10.97
C SER A 10 40.68 2.65 10.08
N ASP A 11 40.91 2.38 8.80
CA ASP A 11 39.88 1.87 7.90
C ASP A 11 39.34 0.54 8.45
N THR A 12 38.04 0.49 8.71
CA THR A 12 37.34 -0.74 9.09
C THR A 12 36.52 -1.21 7.90
N GLU A 13 37.05 -2.19 7.17
CA GLU A 13 36.32 -2.91 6.13
C GLU A 13 35.11 -3.61 6.75
N TRP A 14 33.91 -3.16 6.39
CA TRP A 14 32.66 -3.83 6.70
C TRP A 14 32.20 -4.68 5.51
N GLU A 15 33.04 -5.64 5.09
CA GLU A 15 32.57 -6.75 4.25
C GLU A 15 31.59 -7.58 5.09
N SER A 16 30.30 -7.39 4.84
CA SER A 16 29.22 -8.05 5.56
C SER A 16 28.62 -9.15 4.68
N ASP A 17 29.05 -10.39 4.91
CA ASP A 17 28.46 -11.59 4.33
C ASP A 17 26.96 -11.65 4.60
N TRP A 18 26.15 -11.58 3.53
CA TRP A 18 24.71 -11.86 3.56
C TRP A 18 24.35 -12.98 2.59
N GLU A 19 25.05 -14.11 2.68
CA GLU A 19 24.55 -15.39 2.13
C GLU A 19 23.38 -15.91 2.97
N ILE A 20 22.20 -15.31 2.77
CA ILE A 20 20.95 -15.83 3.33
C ILE A 20 20.55 -17.06 2.52
N GLY A 21 20.88 -18.24 3.06
CA GLY A 21 20.49 -19.53 2.50
C GLY A 21 18.97 -19.67 2.45
N TRP A 22 18.43 -19.80 1.23
CA TRP A 22 17.02 -20.13 1.01
C TRP A 22 16.74 -21.58 1.46
N PRO A 23 15.63 -21.85 2.19
CA PRO A 23 15.22 -23.22 2.45
C PRO A 23 14.89 -23.92 1.13
N SER A 24 15.53 -25.06 0.87
CA SER A 24 15.26 -25.88 -0.31
C SER A 24 13.85 -26.47 -0.28
N ASP A 25 13.13 -26.41 -1.41
CA ASP A 25 11.82 -27.05 -1.61
C ASP A 25 11.92 -28.59 -1.44
N ALA A 26 11.70 -29.08 -0.22
CA ALA A 26 11.64 -30.50 0.11
C ALA A 26 10.39 -30.86 0.92
N ASP A 27 9.71 -31.91 0.46
CA ASP A 27 8.78 -32.78 1.19
C ASP A 27 7.47 -32.17 1.76
N LEU A 28 6.49 -31.96 0.87
CA LEU A 28 5.06 -31.89 1.23
C LEU A 28 4.13 -32.88 0.47
N ASP A 29 4.68 -33.78 -0.35
CA ASP A 29 3.92 -34.82 -1.05
C ASP A 29 3.95 -36.18 -0.31
N SER A 30 3.28 -36.29 0.84
CA SER A 30 2.91 -37.60 1.43
C SER A 30 1.82 -37.53 2.52
N ILE A 31 0.56 -37.27 2.13
CA ILE A 31 -0.61 -37.58 2.97
C ILE A 31 -1.58 -38.47 2.18
N ASP A 32 -1.43 -39.78 2.39
CA ASP A 32 -2.25 -40.80 1.75
C ASP A 32 -3.50 -41.08 2.63
N ILE A 33 -4.66 -40.56 2.22
CA ILE A 33 -5.95 -40.80 2.90
C ILE A 33 -6.69 -41.90 2.16
N THR A 34 -6.50 -43.15 2.59
CA THR A 34 -7.17 -44.34 2.05
C THR A 34 -8.56 -44.54 2.69
N THR A 35 -9.56 -43.82 2.18
CA THR A 35 -10.97 -44.06 2.56
C THR A 35 -11.62 -45.11 1.66
N THR A 36 -11.55 -46.38 2.06
CA THR A 36 -12.09 -47.51 1.29
C THR A 36 -13.62 -47.59 1.36
N VAL A 37 -14.30 -47.05 0.35
CA VAL A 37 -15.76 -47.20 0.17
C VAL A 37 -16.05 -48.14 -0.99
N HIS A 38 -16.52 -49.35 -0.70
CA HIS A 38 -16.92 -50.33 -1.70
C HIS A 38 -18.24 -49.93 -2.38
N SER A 39 -18.15 -49.14 -3.45
CA SER A 39 -19.24 -48.91 -4.39
C SER A 39 -18.98 -49.69 -5.68
N SER A 40 -19.89 -50.59 -6.03
CA SER A 40 -19.88 -51.39 -7.26
C SER A 40 -20.20 -50.53 -8.49
N GLN A 41 -19.23 -49.74 -8.94
CA GLN A 41 -19.36 -48.93 -10.16
C GLN A 41 -18.98 -49.71 -11.41
N ALA A 42 -19.69 -49.44 -12.51
CA ALA A 42 -19.48 -50.09 -13.79
C ALA A 42 -18.04 -49.84 -14.34
N PRO A 43 -17.40 -50.85 -14.96
CA PRO A 43 -15.97 -50.84 -15.30
C PRO A 43 -15.51 -49.81 -16.35
N GLY A 44 -16.38 -48.91 -16.82
CA GLY A 44 -16.04 -47.82 -17.75
C GLY A 44 -15.75 -46.46 -17.09
N SER A 45 -16.05 -46.25 -15.79
CA SER A 45 -15.97 -44.90 -15.18
C SER A 45 -14.54 -44.42 -14.92
N HIS A 46 -13.63 -45.33 -14.56
CA HIS A 46 -12.26 -44.98 -14.15
C HIS A 46 -11.38 -44.48 -15.31
N ALA A 47 -11.43 -45.14 -16.47
CA ALA A 47 -10.67 -44.72 -17.65
C ALA A 47 -11.04 -43.30 -18.08
N ARG A 48 -12.35 -43.00 -18.17
CA ARG A 48 -12.87 -41.67 -18.51
C ARG A 48 -12.44 -40.60 -17.51
N ARG A 49 -12.40 -40.93 -16.21
CA ARG A 49 -11.91 -40.03 -15.14
C ARG A 49 -10.41 -39.76 -15.23
N TYR A 50 -9.62 -40.76 -15.65
CA TYR A 50 -8.18 -40.62 -15.87
C TYR A 50 -7.88 -39.73 -17.09
N GLU A 51 -8.55 -39.94 -18.22
CA GLU A 51 -8.44 -39.07 -19.41
C GLU A 51 -8.82 -37.62 -19.12
N LEU A 52 -9.90 -37.39 -18.36
CA LEU A 52 -10.31 -36.05 -17.92
C LEU A 52 -9.26 -35.39 -17.02
N LYS A 53 -8.59 -36.13 -16.13
CA LYS A 53 -7.45 -35.60 -15.36
C LYS A 53 -6.26 -35.27 -16.26
N LYS A 54 -5.90 -36.16 -17.18
CA LYS A 54 -4.79 -35.97 -18.13
C LYS A 54 -4.98 -34.72 -18.99
N ARG A 55 -6.15 -34.56 -19.62
CA ARG A 55 -6.49 -33.37 -20.43
C ARG A 55 -6.43 -32.07 -19.61
N LYS A 56 -6.87 -32.08 -18.35
CA LYS A 56 -6.76 -30.91 -17.45
C LYS A 56 -5.30 -30.55 -17.14
N ILE A 57 -4.41 -31.54 -16.99
CA ILE A 57 -2.97 -31.30 -16.75
C ILE A 57 -2.31 -30.75 -18.02
N GLU A 58 -2.63 -31.30 -19.19
CA GLU A 58 -2.12 -30.83 -20.48
C GLU A 58 -2.57 -29.38 -20.77
N ALA A 59 -3.86 -29.06 -20.56
CA ALA A 59 -4.38 -27.70 -20.69
C ALA A 59 -3.70 -26.70 -19.73
N LYS A 60 -3.46 -27.09 -18.46
CA LYS A 60 -2.71 -26.26 -17.50
C LYS A 60 -1.26 -26.04 -17.94
N LYS A 61 -0.60 -27.04 -18.52
CA LYS A 61 0.78 -26.91 -19.05
C LYS A 61 0.84 -25.96 -20.24
N THR A 62 -0.10 -26.06 -21.19
CA THR A 62 -0.15 -25.16 -22.35
C THR A 62 -0.48 -23.72 -21.95
N HIS A 63 -1.41 -23.51 -21.02
CA HIS A 63 -1.70 -22.18 -20.48
C HIS A 63 -0.48 -21.58 -19.76
N SER A 64 0.20 -22.36 -18.91
CA SER A 64 1.42 -21.92 -18.23
C SER A 64 2.53 -21.51 -19.21
N ALA A 65 2.77 -22.32 -20.25
CA ALA A 65 3.75 -22.00 -21.30
C ALA A 65 3.38 -20.73 -22.09
N PHE A 66 2.09 -20.53 -22.38
CA PHE A 66 1.60 -19.32 -23.04
C PHE A 66 1.82 -18.07 -22.18
N VAL A 67 1.48 -18.12 -20.89
CA VAL A 67 1.70 -17.01 -19.94
C VAL A 67 3.19 -16.67 -19.77
N VAL A 68 4.07 -17.67 -19.74
CA VAL A 68 5.53 -17.44 -19.71
C VAL A 68 6.00 -16.73 -20.99
N TYR A 69 5.62 -17.25 -22.17
CA TYR A 69 5.98 -16.65 -23.45
C TYR A 69 5.48 -15.21 -23.63
N GLU A 70 4.25 -14.92 -23.20
CA GLU A 70 3.67 -13.58 -23.28
C GLU A 70 4.36 -12.60 -22.31
N ASN A 71 4.76 -13.06 -21.11
CA ASN A 71 5.59 -12.29 -20.20
C ASN A 71 6.99 -12.02 -20.78
N GLU A 72 7.68 -13.01 -21.34
CA GLU A 72 8.99 -12.81 -21.99
C GLU A 72 8.91 -11.80 -23.15
N ARG A 73 7.90 -11.94 -24.01
CA ARG A 73 7.68 -11.03 -25.14
C ARG A 73 7.37 -9.61 -24.69
N LEU A 74 6.68 -9.46 -23.56
CA LEU A 74 6.39 -8.15 -22.97
C LEU A 74 7.62 -7.57 -22.26
N LEU A 75 8.43 -8.38 -21.56
CA LEU A 75 9.71 -7.96 -20.99
C LEU A 75 10.65 -7.45 -22.09
N MET A 76 10.72 -8.10 -23.26
CA MET A 76 11.48 -7.58 -24.41
C MET A 76 10.94 -6.24 -24.94
N ARG A 77 9.62 -6.01 -24.88
CA ARG A 77 9.03 -4.71 -25.26
C ARG A 77 9.36 -3.63 -24.23
N ILE A 78 9.31 -3.94 -22.94
CA ILE A 78 9.71 -3.03 -21.86
C ILE A 78 11.20 -2.72 -21.98
N SER A 79 12.08 -3.72 -22.15
CA SER A 79 13.53 -3.53 -22.35
C SER A 79 13.80 -2.54 -23.47
N ARG A 80 13.19 -2.72 -24.65
CA ARG A 80 13.36 -1.81 -25.79
C ARG A 80 12.84 -0.39 -25.55
N LEU A 81 11.79 -0.23 -24.73
CA LEU A 81 11.32 1.08 -24.31
C LEU A 81 12.33 1.72 -23.35
N VAL A 82 12.80 0.99 -22.33
CA VAL A 82 13.80 1.42 -21.33
C VAL A 82 15.14 1.78 -22.00
N GLU A 83 15.63 0.98 -22.95
CA GLU A 83 16.79 1.27 -23.82
C GLU A 83 16.64 2.57 -24.63
N GLY A 84 15.40 3.04 -24.81
CA GLY A 84 15.08 4.35 -25.39
C GLY A 84 15.29 5.50 -24.42
N PHE A 85 14.98 5.33 -23.12
CA PHE A 85 15.17 6.35 -22.08
C PHE A 85 16.64 6.75 -21.96
N ASP A 86 17.56 5.78 -22.09
CA ASP A 86 19.00 6.02 -22.06
C ASP A 86 19.53 6.93 -23.19
N ARG A 87 18.73 7.20 -24.22
CA ARG A 87 19.12 8.06 -25.36
C ARG A 87 18.60 9.49 -25.27
N PHE A 88 17.61 9.76 -24.42
CA PHE A 88 17.07 11.11 -24.26
C PHE A 88 17.95 11.97 -23.35
N PRO A 89 18.06 13.29 -23.59
CA PRO A 89 18.60 14.23 -22.61
C PRO A 89 17.76 14.26 -21.33
N ASN A 90 18.37 14.60 -20.18
CA ASN A 90 17.67 14.63 -18.89
C ASN A 90 16.49 15.61 -18.89
N GLU A 91 16.62 16.73 -19.60
CA GLU A 91 15.61 17.77 -19.76
C GLU A 91 14.34 17.24 -20.44
N ILE A 92 14.52 16.35 -21.44
CA ILE A 92 13.40 15.69 -22.14
C ILE A 92 12.76 14.63 -21.26
N LEU A 93 13.54 13.89 -20.46
CA LEU A 93 13.01 12.95 -19.48
C LEU A 93 12.18 13.66 -18.40
N LEU A 94 12.70 14.76 -17.83
CA LEU A 94 11.98 15.58 -16.86
C LEU A 94 10.71 16.22 -17.46
N GLU A 95 10.73 16.60 -18.73
CA GLU A 95 9.51 17.07 -19.42
C GLU A 95 8.47 15.95 -19.55
N ILE A 96 8.87 14.72 -19.91
CA ILE A 96 7.98 13.55 -19.94
C ILE A 96 7.41 13.26 -18.54
N TYR A 97 8.24 13.36 -17.49
CA TYR A 97 7.85 13.07 -16.11
C TYR A 97 6.74 14.00 -15.57
N LYS A 98 6.64 15.23 -16.07
CA LYS A 98 5.55 16.17 -15.73
C LYS A 98 4.16 15.67 -16.14
N TYR A 99 4.05 14.72 -17.06
CA TYR A 99 2.79 14.16 -17.55
C TYR A 99 2.39 12.83 -16.87
N LEU A 100 3.19 12.33 -15.93
CA LEU A 100 2.95 11.07 -15.22
C LEU A 100 2.25 11.31 -13.89
N GLU A 101 1.64 10.29 -13.30
CA GLU A 101 1.22 10.33 -11.90
C GLU A 101 2.41 10.06 -10.96
N PRO A 102 2.38 10.47 -9.68
CA PRO A 102 3.52 10.27 -8.77
C PRO A 102 3.81 8.79 -8.53
N ILE A 103 2.79 7.91 -8.62
CA ILE A 103 2.97 6.46 -8.53
C ILE A 103 3.76 5.89 -9.72
N ASP A 104 3.67 6.50 -10.90
CA ASP A 104 4.43 6.07 -12.08
C ASP A 104 5.88 6.55 -12.03
N LEU A 105 6.13 7.73 -11.45
CA LEU A 105 7.49 8.18 -11.16
C LEU A 105 8.21 7.24 -10.19
N LEU A 106 7.55 6.83 -9.10
CA LEU A 106 8.11 5.85 -8.15
C LEU A 106 8.42 4.50 -8.84
N ARG A 107 7.53 4.01 -9.71
CA ARG A 107 7.81 2.80 -10.51
C ARG A 107 8.96 2.99 -11.50
N LEU A 108 9.16 4.19 -12.04
CA LEU A 108 10.29 4.48 -12.93
C LEU A 108 11.61 4.50 -12.15
N GLU A 109 11.63 4.96 -10.91
CA GLU A 109 12.80 4.82 -10.01
C GLU A 109 13.13 3.33 -9.81
N GLU A 110 12.15 2.51 -9.41
CA GLU A 110 12.34 1.07 -9.18
C GLU A 110 12.81 0.27 -10.42
N VAL A 111 12.42 0.70 -11.63
CA VAL A 111 12.66 -0.06 -12.87
C VAL A 111 13.86 0.46 -13.69
N ASN A 112 14.27 1.72 -13.49
CA ASN A 112 15.34 2.34 -14.28
C ASN A 112 16.31 3.16 -13.41
N ARG A 113 17.55 2.65 -13.25
CA ARG A 113 18.63 3.31 -12.49
C ARG A 113 18.98 4.73 -12.95
N ARG A 114 18.76 5.07 -14.22
CA ARG A 114 18.95 6.43 -14.71
C ARG A 114 17.80 7.33 -14.25
N SER A 115 16.57 6.83 -14.22
CA SER A 115 15.42 7.54 -13.67
C SER A 115 15.55 7.73 -12.16
N GLU A 116 15.96 6.69 -11.43
CA GLU A 116 16.35 6.69 -10.01
C GLU A 116 17.33 7.83 -9.73
N GLY A 117 18.56 7.78 -10.28
CA GLY A 117 19.57 8.81 -10.04
C GLY A 117 19.18 10.22 -10.51
N LEU A 118 18.32 10.34 -11.54
CA LEU A 118 17.80 11.63 -12.00
C LEU A 118 16.74 12.20 -11.03
N LEU A 119 15.83 11.37 -10.52
CA LEU A 119 14.75 11.79 -9.61
C LEU A 119 15.22 11.97 -8.15
N GLU A 120 16.30 11.30 -7.75
CA GLU A 120 17.02 11.57 -6.50
C GLU A 120 17.85 12.87 -6.53
N THR A 121 18.14 13.40 -7.72
CA THR A 121 18.94 14.61 -7.88
C THR A 121 18.19 15.84 -7.37
N ARG A 122 18.64 16.38 -6.24
CA ARG A 122 18.10 17.62 -5.63
C ARG A 122 18.31 18.83 -6.54
N SER A 123 17.34 19.07 -7.43
CA SER A 123 17.33 20.14 -8.42
C SER A 123 15.93 20.71 -8.59
N MET A 124 15.85 22.00 -8.95
CA MET A 124 14.58 22.70 -9.11
C MET A 124 13.70 22.06 -10.20
N ASP A 125 14.30 21.55 -11.28
CA ASP A 125 13.55 20.92 -12.37
C ASP A 125 12.94 19.57 -11.97
N VAL A 126 13.60 18.82 -11.06
CA VAL A 126 13.06 17.59 -10.46
C VAL A 126 11.92 17.92 -9.48
N ASP A 127 12.08 18.92 -8.63
CA ASP A 127 11.00 19.39 -7.74
C ASP A 127 9.77 19.85 -8.55
N VAL A 128 9.98 20.54 -9.68
CA VAL A 128 8.91 20.91 -10.62
C VAL A 128 8.28 19.69 -11.29
N ALA A 129 9.07 18.70 -11.72
CA ALA A 129 8.53 17.47 -12.31
C ALA A 129 7.61 16.71 -11.34
N TRP A 130 8.04 16.54 -10.08
CA TRP A 130 7.21 15.94 -9.03
C TRP A 130 5.95 16.79 -8.70
N GLY A 131 6.08 18.11 -8.63
CA GLY A 131 4.95 19.01 -8.40
C GLY A 131 3.90 18.95 -9.51
N CYS A 132 4.34 18.86 -10.78
CA CYS A 132 3.46 18.61 -11.93
C CYS A 132 2.83 17.22 -11.86
N ALA A 133 3.60 16.17 -11.55
CA ALA A 133 3.08 14.82 -11.44
C ALA A 133 1.99 14.72 -10.36
N ARG A 134 2.18 15.37 -9.21
CA ARG A 134 1.14 15.48 -8.17
C ARG A 134 -0.11 16.20 -8.66
N ALA A 135 0.02 17.22 -9.51
CA ALA A 135 -1.12 17.93 -10.07
C ALA A 135 -1.95 17.09 -11.07
N ASN A 136 -1.35 16.03 -11.65
CA ASN A 136 -2.07 15.07 -12.50
C ASN A 136 -2.97 14.15 -11.65
N SER A 137 -2.57 13.81 -10.43
CA SER A 137 -3.43 13.11 -9.47
C SER A 137 -4.48 14.06 -8.91
N ARG A 138 -5.72 13.91 -9.41
CA ARG A 138 -6.88 14.74 -9.09
C ARG A 138 -6.99 15.04 -7.59
N ASP A 139 -7.11 16.33 -7.27
CA ASP A 139 -7.36 16.88 -5.93
C ASP A 139 -6.33 16.45 -4.84
N MET A 140 -5.15 15.94 -5.23
CA MET A 140 -4.12 15.46 -4.30
C MET A 140 -3.52 16.62 -3.46
N PRO A 141 -3.62 16.56 -2.11
CA PRO A 141 -3.03 17.58 -1.24
C PRO A 141 -1.52 17.69 -1.45
N GLY A 142 -0.98 18.90 -1.35
CA GLY A 142 0.46 19.14 -1.38
C GLY A 142 1.19 18.50 -0.19
N PRO A 143 2.54 18.44 -0.21
CA PRO A 143 3.32 17.80 0.83
C PRO A 143 3.18 18.53 2.18
N PHE A 144 3.51 17.82 3.25
CA PHE A 144 3.65 18.45 4.56
C PHE A 144 4.78 19.50 4.56
N PRO A 145 4.71 20.55 5.41
CA PRO A 145 5.79 21.53 5.54
C PRO A 145 7.14 20.86 5.85
N GLY A 146 8.14 21.08 5.00
CA GLY A 146 9.49 20.50 5.12
C GLY A 146 9.66 19.10 4.52
N MET A 147 8.63 18.51 3.92
CA MET A 147 8.70 17.24 3.18
C MET A 147 8.87 17.51 1.68
N SER A 148 9.71 16.73 0.98
CA SER A 148 9.82 16.79 -0.48
C SER A 148 8.64 16.10 -1.15
N GLU A 149 8.36 16.46 -2.41
CA GLU A 149 7.29 15.82 -3.18
C GLU A 149 7.56 14.32 -3.42
N GLN A 150 8.83 13.90 -3.62
CA GLN A 150 9.21 12.49 -3.71
C GLN A 150 8.93 11.71 -2.41
N THR A 151 9.29 12.26 -1.24
CA THR A 151 8.96 11.63 0.05
C THR A 151 7.45 11.60 0.30
N TRP A 152 6.72 12.62 -0.17
CA TRP A 152 5.27 12.69 -0.08
C TRP A 152 4.56 11.67 -0.99
N ALA A 153 5.03 11.49 -2.23
CA ALA A 153 4.57 10.44 -3.11
C ALA A 153 4.86 9.06 -2.49
N ASN A 154 6.09 8.85 -2.01
CA ASN A 154 6.49 7.64 -1.29
C ASN A 154 5.53 7.34 -0.12
N LEU A 155 5.23 8.31 0.75
CA LEU A 155 4.30 8.19 1.89
C LEU A 155 2.84 7.90 1.46
N ASN A 156 2.44 8.29 0.25
CA ASN A 156 1.11 8.03 -0.27
C ASN A 156 0.97 6.66 -0.98
N PHE A 157 1.98 6.20 -1.71
CA PHE A 157 1.85 5.11 -2.69
C PHE A 157 2.64 3.79 -2.47
N VAL A 158 3.70 3.71 -1.64
CA VAL A 158 4.60 2.51 -1.59
C VAL A 158 4.35 1.48 -0.45
N PHE A 159 3.70 1.87 0.65
CA PHE A 159 3.32 1.02 1.82
C PHE A 159 4.39 0.30 2.62
N MET A 160 5.66 0.29 2.22
CA MET A 160 6.73 -0.32 3.02
C MET A 160 7.02 0.45 4.31
N CYS A 161 7.59 -0.22 5.31
CA CYS A 161 8.02 0.41 6.55
C CYS A 161 9.26 1.28 6.31
N ASP A 162 9.21 2.57 6.66
CA ASP A 162 10.28 3.54 6.41
C ASP A 162 11.52 3.34 7.31
N PHE A 163 11.48 2.35 8.22
CA PHE A 163 12.57 2.04 9.16
C PHE A 163 13.32 0.75 8.82
N CYS A 164 12.63 -0.28 8.32
CA CYS A 164 13.27 -1.56 7.98
C CYS A 164 13.21 -1.90 6.50
N HIS A 165 12.37 -1.22 5.70
CA HIS A 165 12.13 -1.46 4.27
C HIS A 165 11.76 -2.91 3.86
N ILE A 166 11.64 -3.83 4.82
CA ILE A 166 11.34 -5.26 4.63
C ILE A 166 9.84 -5.56 4.79
N HIS A 167 9.19 -4.92 5.77
CA HIS A 167 7.83 -5.27 6.17
C HIS A 167 6.78 -4.34 5.53
N PRO A 168 5.79 -4.87 4.80
CA PRO A 168 4.70 -4.06 4.24
C PRO A 168 3.70 -3.63 5.31
N VAL A 169 3.34 -2.35 5.31
CA VAL A 169 2.38 -1.73 6.24
C VAL A 169 1.01 -1.65 5.56
N ARG A 170 0.26 -2.75 5.63
CA ARG A 170 -0.98 -2.97 4.85
C ARG A 170 -2.23 -2.27 5.38
N ASP A 171 -2.22 -1.88 6.65
CA ASP A 171 -3.37 -1.31 7.36
C ASP A 171 -3.06 0.15 7.72
N ILE A 172 -3.56 1.07 6.90
CA ILE A 172 -3.27 2.50 7.00
C ILE A 172 -3.90 3.10 8.25
N ASP A 173 -5.15 2.79 8.54
CA ASP A 173 -5.86 3.34 9.70
C ASP A 173 -5.28 2.85 11.03
N LYS A 174 -4.66 1.66 11.04
CA LYS A 174 -4.04 1.06 12.23
C LYS A 174 -2.56 1.41 12.41
N TYR A 175 -1.79 1.55 11.31
CA TYR A 175 -0.32 1.68 11.36
C TYR A 175 0.30 2.77 10.47
N VAL A 176 -0.44 3.36 9.54
CA VAL A 176 0.00 4.56 8.79
C VAL A 176 -0.83 5.75 9.24
N LYS A 177 -0.54 6.21 10.45
CA LYS A 177 -0.93 7.56 10.83
C LYS A 177 -0.11 8.53 9.99
N LEU A 178 -0.72 9.10 8.95
CA LEU A 178 -0.15 10.20 8.14
C LEU A 178 0.30 11.36 9.03
N GLU A 179 -0.33 11.50 10.20
CA GLU A 179 0.02 12.37 11.30
C GLU A 179 1.48 12.17 11.82
N LEU A 180 2.09 11.00 11.60
CA LEU A 180 3.49 10.69 11.92
C LEU A 180 4.49 11.05 10.81
N GLN A 181 3.98 11.40 9.62
CA GLN A 181 4.78 11.69 8.42
C GLN A 181 5.65 10.53 7.92
N CYS A 182 5.45 9.31 8.44
CA CYS A 182 6.14 8.09 8.04
C CYS A 182 5.25 6.84 8.21
N ARG A 183 5.75 5.68 7.80
CA ARG A 183 5.16 4.35 7.99
C ARG A 183 6.00 3.50 8.92
N ILE A 184 5.35 2.83 9.85
CA ILE A 184 6.00 1.92 10.79
C ILE A 184 5.24 0.59 10.85
N CYS A 185 5.95 -0.53 10.71
CA CYS A 185 5.33 -1.87 10.82
C CYS A 185 5.16 -2.30 12.28
N GLU A 186 4.37 -3.36 12.50
CA GLU A 186 4.13 -3.98 13.81
C GLU A 186 5.43 -4.39 14.55
N TYR A 187 6.52 -4.66 13.83
CA TYR A 187 7.82 -5.01 14.44
C TYR A 187 8.64 -3.77 14.83
N CYS A 188 8.71 -2.76 13.96
CA CYS A 188 9.47 -1.54 14.24
C CYS A 188 8.82 -0.67 15.31
N ILE A 189 7.48 -0.65 15.42
CA ILE A 189 6.77 0.13 16.44
C ILE A 189 7.11 -0.33 17.86
N ASP A 190 7.24 -1.64 18.08
CA ASP A 190 7.58 -2.21 19.39
C ASP A 190 9.10 -2.22 19.64
N THR A 191 9.91 -1.82 18.66
CA THR A 191 11.36 -1.65 18.84
C THR A 191 11.66 -0.29 19.48
N HIS A 192 12.15 -0.32 20.73
CA HIS A 192 12.42 0.86 21.57
C HIS A 192 13.42 1.89 20.99
N SER A 193 14.11 1.57 19.89
CA SER A 193 14.97 2.51 19.15
C SER A 193 14.18 3.57 18.38
N TYR A 194 12.95 3.27 17.97
CA TYR A 194 12.13 4.15 17.12
C TYR A 194 11.01 4.84 17.88
N THR A 195 10.45 4.17 18.90
CA THR A 195 9.35 4.69 19.70
C THR A 195 9.65 4.74 21.19
N ILE A 196 8.96 5.63 21.90
CA ILE A 196 8.91 5.72 23.35
C ILE A 196 7.45 5.88 23.80
N ASP A 197 7.10 5.39 24.98
CA ASP A 197 5.81 5.68 25.61
C ASP A 197 5.59 7.20 25.81
N GLU A 198 4.39 7.70 25.51
CA GLU A 198 4.03 9.12 25.58
C GLU A 198 4.36 9.77 26.95
N LEU A 199 4.13 9.06 28.06
CA LEU A 199 4.49 9.55 29.40
C LEU A 199 6.00 9.56 29.62
N GLY A 200 6.73 8.66 28.96
CA GLY A 200 8.19 8.65 28.90
C GLY A 200 8.75 9.84 28.11
N ALA A 201 8.16 10.14 26.95
CA ALA A 201 8.51 11.29 26.12
C ALA A 201 8.32 12.62 26.85
N LEU A 202 7.14 12.84 27.44
CA LEU A 202 6.82 14.04 28.21
C LEU A 202 7.77 14.23 29.39
N ARG A 203 8.07 13.15 30.12
CA ARG A 203 9.05 13.16 31.20
C ARG A 203 10.43 13.57 30.68
N HIS A 204 10.88 12.97 29.57
CA HIS A 204 12.20 13.29 29.00
C HIS A 204 12.31 14.75 28.55
N VAL A 205 11.25 15.31 27.95
CA VAL A 205 11.19 16.75 27.59
C VAL A 205 11.18 17.64 28.83
N ALA A 206 10.35 17.33 29.84
CA ALA A 206 10.24 18.11 31.07
C ALA A 206 11.56 18.15 31.85
N GLU A 207 12.18 16.98 32.10
CA GLU A 207 13.47 16.85 32.78
C GLU A 207 14.56 17.62 32.03
N SER A 208 14.61 17.50 30.69
CA SER A 208 15.57 18.23 29.86
C SER A 208 15.36 19.75 29.92
N CYS A 209 14.11 20.21 30.07
CA CYS A 209 13.78 21.64 30.13
C CYS A 209 13.84 22.23 31.54
N GLY A 210 14.20 21.44 32.56
CA GLY A 210 14.19 21.88 33.97
C GLY A 210 12.78 22.15 34.50
N TRP A 211 11.76 21.54 33.92
CA TRP A 211 10.37 21.65 34.36
C TRP A 211 10.04 20.64 35.45
N TRP A 212 9.23 21.06 36.41
CA TRP A 212 8.64 20.18 37.40
C TRP A 212 7.68 19.20 36.69
N LYS A 213 7.50 18.01 37.26
CA LYS A 213 6.71 16.91 36.65
C LYS A 213 5.25 17.28 36.30
N TYR A 214 4.73 18.36 36.85
CA TYR A 214 3.36 18.85 36.70
C TYR A 214 3.25 20.15 35.87
N THR A 215 4.31 20.57 35.16
CA THR A 215 4.32 21.85 34.40
C THR A 215 3.86 21.69 32.94
N LEU A 216 3.89 20.48 32.40
CA LEU A 216 3.20 20.15 31.15
C LEU A 216 1.73 19.90 31.48
N ASP A 217 0.83 20.50 30.69
CA ASP A 217 -0.63 20.40 30.80
C ASP A 217 -1.08 18.92 30.85
N ASP A 218 -2.16 18.61 31.59
CA ASP A 218 -2.70 17.25 31.75
C ASP A 218 -3.21 16.64 30.43
N ARG A 219 -3.17 17.42 29.34
CA ARG A 219 -3.57 17.08 27.97
C ARG A 219 -2.38 16.64 27.12
N LEU A 220 -2.10 15.34 27.18
CA LEU A 220 -1.00 14.68 26.47
C LEU A 220 -1.22 14.64 24.94
N ASP A 221 -2.50 14.50 24.55
CA ASP A 221 -3.06 14.37 23.19
C ASP A 221 -2.76 15.53 22.23
N VAL A 222 -2.03 16.53 22.74
CA VAL A 222 -1.79 17.85 22.18
C VAL A 222 -0.38 18.00 21.62
N TYR A 223 0.59 17.29 22.20
CA TYR A 223 2.02 17.52 21.92
C TYR A 223 2.63 16.45 21.02
N PHE A 224 2.09 15.23 21.05
CA PHE A 224 2.58 14.14 20.23
C PHE A 224 1.44 13.47 19.49
N VAL A 225 1.78 12.84 18.37
CA VAL A 225 0.86 11.97 17.64
C VAL A 225 1.05 10.56 18.19
N PRO A 226 0.06 9.98 18.91
CA PRO A 226 0.22 8.66 19.50
C PRO A 226 0.12 7.58 18.41
N VAL A 227 1.17 6.79 18.23
CA VAL A 227 1.11 5.48 17.56
C VAL A 227 0.46 4.48 18.53
N ILE A 228 -0.65 3.85 18.13
CA ILE A 228 -1.39 2.94 19.01
C ILE A 228 -0.79 1.54 18.88
N GLY A 229 0.11 1.19 19.81
CA GLY A 229 0.66 -0.16 19.91
C GLY A 229 -0.35 -1.14 20.52
N LYS A 230 -0.50 -2.34 19.93
CA LYS A 230 -1.28 -3.44 20.50
C LYS A 230 -0.41 -4.32 21.38
N TRP A 231 -0.34 -4.03 22.67
CA TRP A 231 0.44 -4.84 23.60
C TRP A 231 -0.41 -5.97 24.21
N TYR A 232 0.05 -7.20 23.99
CA TYR A 232 -0.45 -8.38 24.70
C TYR A 232 0.31 -8.52 26.02
N LEU A 233 -0.40 -8.45 27.14
CA LEU A 233 0.18 -8.74 28.45
C LEU A 233 0.39 -10.25 28.62
N TYR A 234 1.49 -10.77 28.09
CA TYR A 234 1.89 -12.19 28.19
C TYR A 234 2.05 -12.69 29.64
N ASN A 235 2.27 -11.78 30.60
CA ASN A 235 2.38 -12.10 32.03
C ASN A 235 1.04 -12.13 32.78
N SER A 236 -0.10 -12.13 32.08
CA SER A 236 -1.41 -12.37 32.71
C SER A 236 -1.52 -13.84 33.13
N PRO A 237 -1.73 -14.18 34.42
CA PRO A 237 -1.82 -15.57 34.89
C PRO A 237 -3.08 -16.30 34.40
N SER A 238 -3.93 -15.65 33.59
CA SER A 238 -5.08 -16.23 32.92
C SER A 238 -4.86 -16.22 31.39
N PRO A 239 -4.53 -17.36 30.76
CA PRO A 239 -4.35 -17.44 29.31
C PRO A 239 -5.65 -17.17 28.52
N THR A 240 -6.81 -17.20 29.19
CA THR A 240 -8.12 -16.89 28.60
C THR A 240 -8.50 -15.41 28.63
N ARG A 241 -7.67 -14.52 29.22
CA ARG A 241 -7.87 -13.07 29.20
C ARG A 241 -6.56 -12.31 29.00
N ALA A 242 -6.02 -12.39 27.78
CA ALA A 242 -5.05 -11.42 27.29
C ALA A 242 -5.73 -10.05 27.18
N ARG A 243 -5.60 -9.21 28.23
CA ARG A 243 -6.07 -7.83 28.19
C ARG A 243 -5.18 -7.04 27.25
N ILE A 244 -5.71 -6.70 26.07
CA ILE A 244 -5.05 -5.77 25.15
C ILE A 244 -4.94 -4.43 25.87
N VAL A 245 -3.72 -3.98 26.10
CA VAL A 245 -3.43 -2.63 26.59
C VAL A 245 -2.92 -1.84 25.41
N TYR A 246 -3.64 -0.78 25.07
CA TYR A 246 -3.20 0.20 24.10
C TYR A 246 -2.22 1.15 24.79
N ARG A 247 -1.00 1.25 24.28
CA ARG A 247 -0.07 2.32 24.64
C ARG A 247 -0.08 3.38 23.55
N ASN A 248 -0.06 4.64 23.98
CA ASN A 248 0.31 5.76 23.14
C ASN A 248 1.84 5.75 23.06
N LEU A 249 2.38 5.23 21.97
CA LEU A 249 3.79 5.35 21.65
C LEU A 249 4.00 6.60 20.81
N VAL A 250 5.18 7.22 20.83
CA VAL A 250 5.51 8.40 20.04
C VAL A 250 6.89 8.23 19.43
N LEU A 251 7.14 8.82 18.26
CA LEU A 251 8.43 8.70 17.58
C LEU A 251 9.52 9.44 18.36
N TRP A 252 10.66 8.79 18.60
CA TRP A 252 11.81 9.43 19.27
C TRP A 252 12.24 10.73 18.58
N ASN A 253 12.19 10.78 17.25
CA ASN A 253 12.57 11.96 16.48
C ASN A 253 11.70 13.19 16.81
N ASP A 254 10.40 13.01 17.02
CA ASP A 254 9.47 14.07 17.43
C ASP A 254 9.84 14.63 18.83
N VAL A 255 10.21 13.73 19.75
CA VAL A 255 10.65 14.08 21.11
C VAL A 255 11.96 14.87 21.07
N PHE A 256 12.92 14.45 20.24
CA PHE A 256 14.20 15.13 20.07
C PHE A 256 14.04 16.52 19.43
N GLU A 257 13.23 16.66 18.37
CA GLU A 257 13.00 17.97 17.74
C GLU A 257 12.22 18.93 18.65
N LEU A 258 11.22 18.48 19.40
CA LEU A 258 10.54 19.31 20.40
C LEU A 258 11.54 19.78 21.48
N LYS A 259 12.33 18.86 22.04
CA LYS A 259 13.37 19.17 23.03
C LYS A 259 14.38 20.19 22.50
N LYS A 260 14.89 19.99 21.28
CA LYS A 260 15.84 20.89 20.59
C LYS A 260 15.25 22.29 20.43
N ARG A 261 14.00 22.42 19.96
CA ARG A 261 13.29 23.71 19.83
C ARG A 261 13.08 24.42 21.17
N LEU A 262 12.74 23.69 22.23
CA LEU A 262 12.55 24.27 23.57
C LEU A 262 13.88 24.67 24.25
N LEU A 263 14.96 23.95 24.00
CA LEU A 263 16.29 24.28 24.51
C LEU A 263 16.95 25.44 23.77
N ALA A 264 16.60 25.67 22.50
CA ALA A 264 17.08 26.79 21.70
C ALA A 264 16.53 28.17 22.14
N VAL A 265 15.48 28.22 22.96
CA VAL A 265 14.88 29.47 23.45
C VAL A 265 15.09 29.69 24.96
N PRO A 266 15.12 30.95 25.44
CA PRO A 266 15.15 31.27 26.86
C PRO A 266 13.99 30.64 27.64
N GLY A 267 14.21 30.32 28.92
CA GLY A 267 13.23 29.60 29.74
C GLY A 267 11.83 30.24 29.82
N HIS A 268 11.75 31.58 29.77
CA HIS A 268 10.49 32.31 29.78
C HIS A 268 9.72 32.26 28.45
N GLU A 269 10.39 31.98 27.33
CA GLU A 269 9.76 31.85 26.00
C GLU A 269 9.26 30.43 25.72
N ARG A 270 9.79 29.41 26.42
CA ARG A 270 9.45 27.99 26.18
C ARG A 270 7.95 27.71 26.17
N ALA A 271 7.18 28.38 27.03
CA ALA A 271 5.72 28.23 27.07
C ALA A 271 5.01 28.78 25.80
N ARG A 272 5.59 29.78 25.13
CA ARG A 272 5.14 30.28 23.82
C ARG A 272 5.54 29.31 22.71
N THR A 273 6.79 28.86 22.69
CA THR A 273 7.29 27.87 21.73
C THR A 273 6.49 26.57 21.78
N LEU A 274 6.11 26.11 22.98
CA LEU A 274 5.26 24.94 23.18
C LEU A 274 3.84 25.12 22.62
N ARG A 275 3.26 26.32 22.73
CA ARG A 275 1.95 26.63 22.10
C ARG A 275 2.05 26.65 20.58
N ASN A 276 3.08 27.30 20.02
CA ASN A 276 3.31 27.30 18.57
C ASN A 276 3.46 25.86 18.03
N TYR A 277 4.24 25.01 18.72
CA TYR A 277 4.41 23.60 18.35
C TYR A 277 3.11 22.80 18.40
N LYS A 278 2.25 23.05 19.40
CA LYS A 278 0.89 22.52 19.46
C LYS A 278 0.06 22.93 18.23
N ASP A 279 0.11 24.20 17.84
CA ASP A 279 -0.65 24.70 16.70
C ASP A 279 -0.12 24.12 15.37
N GLU A 280 1.19 23.96 15.23
CA GLU A 280 1.84 23.23 14.13
C GLU A 280 1.37 21.76 14.07
N LYS A 281 1.35 21.03 15.20
CA LYS A 281 0.87 19.64 15.26
C LYS A 281 -0.63 19.54 14.96
N ASN A 282 -1.46 20.49 15.41
CA ASN A 282 -2.88 20.55 15.04
C ASN A 282 -3.07 20.77 13.53
N ALA A 283 -2.27 21.65 12.91
CA ALA A 283 -2.30 21.88 11.47
C ALA A 283 -1.85 20.64 10.68
N LEU A 284 -0.86 19.90 11.18
CA LEU A 284 -0.40 18.62 10.65
C LEU A 284 -1.51 17.56 10.70
N VAL A 285 -2.18 17.39 11.85
CA VAL A 285 -3.32 16.45 12.00
C VAL A 285 -4.47 16.83 11.06
N ALA A 286 -4.80 18.11 10.95
CA ALA A 286 -5.83 18.59 10.02
C ALA A 286 -5.44 18.35 8.54
N HIS A 287 -4.15 18.43 8.21
CA HIS A 287 -3.63 18.09 6.88
C HIS A 287 -3.73 16.58 6.63
N ALA A 288 -3.20 15.75 7.54
CA ALA A 288 -3.28 14.29 7.47
C ALA A 288 -4.71 13.78 7.29
N HIS A 289 -5.70 14.40 7.95
CA HIS A 289 -7.12 14.09 7.76
C HIS A 289 -7.61 14.39 6.34
N ARG A 290 -7.26 15.55 5.75
CA ARG A 290 -7.60 15.87 4.35
C ARG A 290 -6.97 14.87 3.39
N THR A 291 -5.71 14.50 3.62
CA THR A 291 -5.03 13.48 2.82
C THR A 291 -5.69 12.11 2.95
N ARG A 292 -6.15 11.70 4.15
CA ARG A 292 -6.92 10.44 4.31
C ARG A 292 -8.20 10.46 3.46
N LEU A 293 -8.99 11.55 3.52
CA LEU A 293 -10.21 11.70 2.69
C LEU A 293 -9.90 11.63 1.20
N TRP A 294 -8.88 12.35 0.73
CA TRP A 294 -8.44 12.29 -0.67
C TRP A 294 -8.04 10.86 -1.08
N LYS A 295 -7.34 10.11 -0.22
CA LYS A 295 -6.96 8.71 -0.50
C LYS A 295 -8.17 7.79 -0.60
N ASP A 296 -9.17 7.98 0.25
CA ASP A 296 -10.43 7.21 0.21
C ASP A 296 -11.24 7.51 -1.08
N GLU A 297 -11.12 8.72 -1.62
CA GLU A 297 -11.72 9.12 -2.91
C GLU A 297 -10.90 8.59 -4.08
N TYR A 298 -9.58 8.78 -4.09
CA TYR A 298 -8.67 8.23 -5.10
C TYR A 298 -8.79 6.70 -5.22
N ILE A 299 -8.81 5.96 -4.11
CA ILE A 299 -8.98 4.50 -4.12
C ILE A 299 -10.35 4.12 -4.71
N ARG A 300 -11.40 4.90 -4.43
CA ARG A 300 -12.75 4.66 -4.98
C ARG A 300 -12.80 4.92 -6.48
N ASP A 301 -12.14 5.97 -6.97
CA ASP A 301 -12.07 6.28 -8.39
C ASP A 301 -11.28 5.20 -9.14
N GLN A 302 -10.18 4.70 -8.57
CA GLN A 302 -9.43 3.54 -9.09
C GLN A 302 -10.25 2.24 -9.05
N GLU A 303 -11.06 2.01 -7.99
CA GLU A 303 -12.00 0.88 -7.92
C GLU A 303 -13.07 0.95 -9.04
N LEU A 304 -13.56 2.15 -9.36
CA LEU A 304 -14.57 2.37 -10.42
C LEU A 304 -13.96 2.22 -11.82
N ALA A 305 -12.79 2.81 -12.09
CA ALA A 305 -12.09 2.66 -13.36
C ALA A 305 -11.73 1.20 -13.64
N LEU A 306 -11.31 0.45 -12.61
CA LEU A 306 -11.08 -1.00 -12.73
C LEU A 306 -12.37 -1.77 -13.05
N GLN A 307 -13.49 -1.41 -12.44
CA GLN A 307 -14.79 -2.03 -12.73
C GLN A 307 -15.18 -1.81 -14.19
N GLU A 308 -15.07 -0.59 -14.71
CA GLU A 308 -15.35 -0.26 -16.10
C GLU A 308 -14.45 -1.04 -17.09
N ILE A 309 -13.15 -1.16 -16.79
CA ILE A 309 -12.20 -1.95 -17.60
C ILE A 309 -12.57 -3.44 -17.58
N ILE A 310 -12.93 -4.01 -16.42
CA ILE A 310 -13.32 -5.42 -16.30
C ILE A 310 -14.64 -5.69 -17.03
N GLU A 311 -15.65 -4.83 -16.86
CA GLU A 311 -16.94 -4.93 -17.54
C GLU A 311 -16.76 -4.88 -19.06
N THR A 312 -16.00 -3.91 -19.57
CA THR A 312 -15.68 -3.79 -21.00
C THR A 312 -14.99 -5.03 -21.56
N ASN A 313 -13.93 -5.52 -20.89
CA ASN A 313 -13.19 -6.71 -21.33
C ASN A 313 -14.03 -8.01 -21.30
N LEU A 314 -15.01 -8.11 -20.38
CA LEU A 314 -15.90 -9.26 -20.30
C LEU A 314 -16.98 -9.22 -21.39
N ILE A 315 -17.53 -8.03 -21.66
CA ILE A 315 -18.46 -7.78 -22.77
C ILE A 315 -17.79 -8.14 -24.10
N GLU A 316 -16.58 -7.61 -24.39
CA GLU A 316 -15.83 -7.89 -25.62
C GLU A 316 -15.53 -9.39 -25.84
N ARG A 317 -15.45 -10.17 -24.76
CA ARG A 317 -15.23 -11.62 -24.81
C ARG A 317 -16.52 -12.45 -24.85
N GLY A 318 -17.68 -11.82 -24.91
CA GLY A 318 -19.00 -12.47 -24.99
C GLY A 318 -19.55 -12.98 -23.66
N TYR A 319 -19.00 -12.55 -22.53
CA TYR A 319 -19.46 -12.90 -21.17
C TYR A 319 -20.57 -11.96 -20.65
N GLU A 320 -21.31 -11.30 -21.55
CA GLU A 320 -22.42 -10.40 -21.23
C GLU A 320 -23.45 -11.08 -20.33
N ARG A 321 -23.78 -12.35 -20.60
CA ARG A 321 -24.74 -13.13 -19.80
C ARG A 321 -24.18 -13.50 -18.44
N GLU A 322 -22.90 -13.82 -18.32
CA GLU A 322 -22.27 -14.10 -17.03
C GLU A 322 -22.22 -12.85 -16.13
N LEU A 323 -22.07 -11.66 -16.71
CA LEU A 323 -22.28 -10.38 -16.02
C LEU A 323 -23.74 -10.19 -15.56
N GLU A 324 -24.72 -10.42 -16.44
CA GLU A 324 -26.15 -10.38 -16.08
C GLU A 324 -26.51 -11.39 -14.96
N TRP A 325 -25.90 -12.58 -14.97
CA TRP A 325 -26.21 -13.65 -14.02
C TRP A 325 -25.54 -13.45 -12.66
N THR A 326 -24.32 -12.90 -12.61
CA THR A 326 -23.65 -12.55 -11.35
C THR A 326 -24.34 -11.38 -10.63
N ALA A 327 -25.21 -10.62 -11.31
CA ALA A 327 -26.10 -9.62 -10.70
C ALA A 327 -27.16 -10.22 -9.75
N LEU A 328 -27.46 -11.53 -9.85
CA LEU A 328 -28.59 -12.14 -9.14
C LEU A 328 -28.29 -12.31 -7.63
N PRO A 329 -29.14 -11.80 -6.71
CA PRO A 329 -28.82 -11.73 -5.27
C PRO A 329 -28.67 -13.06 -4.52
N HIS A 330 -28.95 -14.21 -5.16
CA HIS A 330 -29.20 -15.49 -4.48
C HIS A 330 -28.39 -16.68 -5.04
N GLN A 331 -27.45 -16.47 -5.97
CA GLN A 331 -26.54 -17.52 -6.42
C GLN A 331 -25.08 -17.02 -6.45
N VAL A 332 -24.39 -17.17 -5.32
CA VAL A 332 -22.93 -17.11 -5.31
C VAL A 332 -22.39 -18.38 -5.97
N ARG A 333 -22.17 -18.33 -7.28
CA ARG A 333 -21.32 -19.29 -7.98
C ARG A 333 -19.92 -18.71 -8.15
N HIS A 334 -18.92 -19.58 -8.24
CA HIS A 334 -17.54 -19.21 -8.55
C HIS A 334 -17.52 -18.39 -9.85
N ILE A 335 -16.96 -17.18 -9.77
CA ILE A 335 -16.40 -16.51 -10.95
C ILE A 335 -15.32 -17.45 -11.49
N PRO A 336 -15.25 -17.72 -12.81
CA PRO A 336 -14.22 -18.61 -13.35
C PRO A 336 -12.81 -18.15 -12.96
N ASP A 337 -11.97 -19.07 -12.51
CA ASP A 337 -10.61 -18.75 -12.05
C ASP A 337 -9.81 -18.00 -13.13
N GLU A 338 -10.06 -18.28 -14.42
CA GLU A 338 -9.47 -17.58 -15.57
C GLU A 338 -9.89 -16.11 -15.68
N VAL A 339 -11.10 -15.74 -15.26
CA VAL A 339 -11.55 -14.33 -15.19
C VAL A 339 -10.88 -13.65 -14.00
N ILE A 340 -10.84 -14.33 -12.84
CA ILE A 340 -10.13 -13.83 -11.66
C ILE A 340 -8.64 -13.62 -11.98
N ASP A 341 -7.97 -14.57 -12.60
CA ASP A 341 -6.53 -14.49 -12.93
C ASP A 341 -6.23 -13.39 -13.95
N ASN A 342 -7.10 -13.15 -14.95
CA ASN A 342 -6.96 -12.02 -15.88
C ASN A 342 -7.24 -10.66 -15.22
N SER A 343 -8.22 -10.54 -14.32
CA SER A 343 -8.40 -9.33 -13.50
C SER A 343 -7.26 -9.12 -12.51
N MET A 344 -6.72 -10.21 -11.96
CA MET A 344 -5.57 -10.22 -11.06
C MET A 344 -4.24 -9.94 -11.79
N TYR A 345 -4.17 -10.08 -13.12
CA TYR A 345 -3.01 -9.70 -13.91
C TYR A 345 -2.73 -8.20 -13.80
N TYR A 346 -3.79 -7.37 -13.90
CA TYR A 346 -3.70 -5.92 -13.67
C TYR A 346 -3.36 -5.59 -12.21
N TYR A 347 -3.92 -6.32 -11.24
CA TYR A 347 -3.59 -6.19 -9.82
C TYR A 347 -2.11 -6.52 -9.50
N ARG A 348 -1.58 -7.63 -10.04
CA ARG A 348 -0.21 -8.10 -9.79
C ARG A 348 0.87 -7.16 -10.34
N ARG A 349 0.53 -6.25 -11.26
CA ARG A 349 1.43 -5.19 -11.75
C ARG A 349 1.47 -3.94 -10.88
N GLY A 350 0.86 -3.98 -9.69
CA GLY A 350 0.89 -2.86 -8.76
C GLY A 350 0.08 -1.64 -9.20
N MET A 351 -0.64 -1.72 -10.34
CA MET A 351 -1.60 -0.69 -10.78
C MET A 351 -2.70 -0.46 -9.75
N ILE A 352 -3.00 -1.49 -8.97
CA ILE A 352 -3.84 -1.41 -7.78
C ILE A 352 -2.90 -1.49 -6.56
N PRO A 353 -2.74 -0.42 -5.77
CA PRO A 353 -1.96 -0.49 -4.55
C PRO A 353 -2.59 -1.48 -3.56
N SER A 354 -1.76 -2.32 -2.93
CA SER A 354 -2.20 -3.41 -2.06
C SER A 354 -2.69 -2.98 -0.66
N TYR A 355 -3.38 -1.82 -0.57
CA TYR A 355 -4.22 -1.45 0.57
C TYR A 355 -5.02 -2.66 1.01
N GLY A 356 -4.91 -3.05 2.29
CA GLY A 356 -5.08 -4.42 2.80
C GLY A 356 -6.21 -5.26 2.18
N ARG A 357 -5.93 -5.85 1.01
CA ARG A 357 -6.92 -6.21 -0.02
C ARG A 357 -7.78 -5.00 -0.40
N ILE A 358 -7.75 -4.58 -1.67
CA ILE A 358 -9.02 -4.20 -2.31
C ILE A 358 -9.91 -5.39 -2.00
N CYS A 359 -10.91 -5.13 -1.18
CA CYS A 359 -11.78 -6.15 -0.68
C CYS A 359 -12.52 -6.62 -1.93
N TRP A 360 -12.09 -7.72 -2.54
CA TRP A 360 -12.75 -8.24 -3.74
C TRP A 360 -14.21 -8.58 -3.42
N GLU A 361 -14.53 -8.82 -2.14
CA GLU A 361 -15.89 -8.71 -1.59
C GLU A 361 -16.54 -7.34 -1.80
N ARG A 362 -15.91 -6.19 -1.51
CA ARG A 362 -16.45 -4.85 -1.83
C ARG A 362 -16.53 -4.58 -3.33
N VAL A 363 -15.48 -4.86 -4.12
CA VAL A 363 -15.51 -4.63 -5.58
C VAL A 363 -16.55 -5.52 -6.23
N ALA A 364 -16.54 -6.84 -5.99
CA ALA A 364 -17.60 -7.71 -6.49
C ALA A 364 -18.98 -7.31 -5.96
N LYS A 365 -19.14 -6.95 -4.67
CA LYS A 365 -20.42 -6.44 -4.14
C LYS A 365 -20.85 -5.14 -4.79
N ARG A 366 -19.93 -4.30 -5.28
CA ARG A 366 -20.23 -3.04 -5.96
C ARG A 366 -20.55 -3.25 -7.44
N THR A 367 -19.82 -4.10 -8.16
CA THR A 367 -20.23 -4.64 -9.47
C THR A 367 -21.62 -5.29 -9.38
N MET A 368 -21.89 -6.10 -8.35
CA MET A 368 -23.22 -6.67 -8.07
C MET A 368 -24.28 -5.63 -7.65
N LEU A 369 -23.91 -4.40 -7.25
CA LEU A 369 -24.85 -3.30 -7.01
C LEU A 369 -25.13 -2.54 -8.31
N LEU A 370 -24.11 -2.21 -9.08
CA LEU A 370 -24.23 -1.58 -10.39
C LEU A 370 -25.10 -2.41 -11.33
N ALA A 371 -24.89 -3.74 -11.37
CA ALA A 371 -25.69 -4.65 -12.17
C ALA A 371 -27.17 -4.74 -11.72
N LYS A 372 -27.48 -4.45 -10.44
CA LYS A 372 -28.88 -4.32 -9.96
C LYS A 372 -29.52 -3.02 -10.40
N ASP A 373 -28.79 -1.91 -10.37
CA ASP A 373 -29.29 -0.61 -10.83
C ASP A 373 -29.47 -0.60 -12.36
N ALA A 374 -28.57 -1.24 -13.12
CA ALA A 374 -28.70 -1.47 -14.55
C ALA A 374 -29.96 -2.29 -14.87
N ARG A 375 -30.16 -3.41 -14.17
CA ARG A 375 -31.39 -4.22 -14.27
C ARG A 375 -32.64 -3.38 -14.02
N LYS A 376 -32.68 -2.57 -12.96
CA LYS A 376 -33.85 -1.74 -12.65
C LYS A 376 -34.18 -0.80 -13.82
N ARG A 377 -33.17 -0.18 -14.45
CA ARG A 377 -33.39 0.70 -15.62
C ARG A 377 -33.95 -0.07 -16.82
N ILE A 378 -33.51 -1.30 -17.05
CA ILE A 378 -34.02 -2.16 -18.13
C ILE A 378 -35.48 -2.58 -17.82
N ASP A 379 -35.76 -3.02 -16.59
CA ASP A 379 -37.12 -3.37 -16.14
C ASP A 379 -38.06 -2.14 -16.26
N ASP A 380 -37.60 -0.94 -15.89
CA ASP A 380 -38.33 0.33 -16.04
C ASP A 380 -38.59 0.68 -17.53
N LEU A 381 -37.60 0.49 -18.42
CA LEU A 381 -37.73 0.71 -19.87
C LEU A 381 -38.73 -0.25 -20.52
N ILE A 382 -38.64 -1.56 -20.25
CA ILE A 382 -39.59 -2.57 -20.73
C ILE A 382 -41.00 -2.25 -20.24
N ALA A 383 -41.15 -1.82 -18.98
CA ALA A 383 -42.42 -1.39 -18.43
C ALA A 383 -42.93 -0.06 -19.03
N MET A 384 -42.07 0.79 -19.59
CA MET A 384 -42.46 1.99 -20.35
C MET A 384 -42.91 1.63 -21.77
N GLU A 385 -42.18 0.75 -22.47
CA GLU A 385 -42.57 0.26 -23.81
C GLU A 385 -43.91 -0.48 -23.77
N ALA A 386 -44.12 -1.36 -22.79
CA ALA A 386 -45.39 -2.06 -22.60
C ALA A 386 -46.57 -1.09 -22.35
N ARG A 387 -46.34 -0.01 -21.60
CA ARG A 387 -47.33 1.06 -21.37
C ARG A 387 -47.57 1.90 -22.63
N ALA A 388 -46.54 2.17 -23.43
CA ALA A 388 -46.67 2.91 -24.68
C ALA A 388 -47.51 2.11 -25.70
N SER A 389 -47.28 0.81 -25.84
CA SER A 389 -48.08 -0.07 -26.71
C SER A 389 -49.56 -0.09 -26.30
N GLN A 390 -49.85 -0.15 -24.99
CA GLN A 390 -51.22 -0.09 -24.44
C GLN A 390 -51.93 1.27 -24.61
N MET A 391 -51.24 2.32 -25.06
CA MET A 391 -51.83 3.63 -25.36
C MET A 391 -52.05 3.86 -26.86
N VAL A 392 -51.62 2.92 -27.71
CA VAL A 392 -51.78 2.95 -29.18
C VAL A 392 -52.91 2.01 -29.64
N GLU A 393 -53.29 1.04 -28.80
CA GLU A 393 -54.52 0.22 -28.89
C GLU A 393 -55.74 0.94 -28.29
#